data_AF-A0A168KK19-F1
#
_entry.id   AF-A0A168KK19-F1
#
_cell.length_a   1.000
_cell.length_b   1.000
_cell.length_c   1.000
_cell.angle_alpha   90.00
_cell.angle_beta   90.00
_cell.angle_gamma   90.00
#
_symmetry.space_group_name_H-M   'P 1'
#
loop_
_entity.id
_entity.type
_entity.pdbx_description
1 polymer ?
#
loop_
_entity_poly.entity_id
_entity_poly.type
_entity_poly.pdbx_seq_one_letter_code
_entity_poly.pdbx_strand_id
1 'polypeptide(L)'
;MVKLQLAFLPYTTEYVHVQTNPKLSFSTEATVRNAERLVTMFKELVGDEEDENRICIKVPATWEGLEACQILQARGIPTLATTMFCMEQAALAAEARCTYIAPYVNELRVHFDKECAQYANFLVRGLTKAQVRGRAQSIQLLRRSAELLYQNKCKNPDTGGLAHVYRRRDAARRRAAYHRLAVTAKGARYNAG
;
A
#
# COMPACT_ATOMS: atom_id res chain seq x y z
N MET A 1 -15.41 7.79 4.57
CA MET A 1 -14.25 7.20 3.86
C MET A 1 -14.61 6.88 2.41
N VAL A 2 -15.60 6.03 2.12
CA VAL A 2 -16.03 5.67 0.74
C VAL A 2 -16.42 6.91 -0.09
N LYS A 3 -17.33 7.78 0.41
CA LYS A 3 -17.73 9.02 -0.28
C LYS A 3 -16.56 9.92 -0.68
N LEU A 4 -15.52 9.99 0.15
CA LEU A 4 -14.33 10.79 -0.16
C LEU A 4 -13.59 10.21 -1.37
N GLN A 5 -13.51 8.89 -1.49
CA GLN A 5 -12.82 8.22 -2.59
C GLN A 5 -13.57 8.38 -3.91
N LEU A 6 -14.90 8.38 -3.87
CA LEU A 6 -15.73 8.68 -5.05
C LEU A 6 -15.43 10.07 -5.64
N ALA A 7 -15.19 11.07 -4.78
CA ALA A 7 -14.80 12.40 -5.25
C ALA A 7 -13.44 12.43 -5.99
N PHE A 8 -12.61 11.40 -5.81
CA PHE A 8 -11.33 11.25 -6.53
C PHE A 8 -11.42 10.34 -7.76
N LEU A 9 -12.52 9.61 -7.98
CA LEU A 9 -12.66 8.70 -9.12
C LEU A 9 -12.41 9.37 -10.48
N PRO A 10 -12.95 10.56 -10.78
CA PRO A 10 -12.73 11.23 -12.07
C PRO A 10 -11.26 11.63 -12.32
N TYR A 11 -10.46 11.72 -11.25
CA TYR A 11 -9.06 12.15 -11.31
C TYR A 11 -8.07 10.99 -11.21
N THR A 12 -8.56 9.75 -11.09
CA THR A 12 -7.75 8.54 -11.03
C THR A 12 -8.12 7.64 -12.20
N THR A 13 -7.19 6.82 -12.66
CA THR A 13 -7.43 5.87 -13.77
C THR A 13 -7.50 4.42 -13.30
N GLU A 14 -6.92 4.13 -12.14
CA GLU A 14 -6.81 2.79 -11.57
C GLU A 14 -7.78 2.65 -10.38
N TYR A 15 -7.39 1.85 -9.39
CA TYR A 15 -8.12 1.68 -8.14
C TYR A 15 -8.04 2.92 -7.22
N VAL A 16 -9.14 3.15 -6.50
CA VAL A 16 -9.17 3.95 -5.28
C VAL A 16 -9.00 3.04 -4.06
N HIS A 17 -8.24 3.50 -3.06
CA HIS A 17 -7.84 2.66 -1.93
C HIS A 17 -8.64 2.98 -0.67
N VAL A 18 -9.23 1.95 -0.07
CA VAL A 18 -10.10 2.08 1.12
C VAL A 18 -9.59 1.20 2.25
N GLN A 19 -9.28 1.79 3.41
CA GLN A 19 -8.67 1.11 4.54
C GLN A 19 -9.70 0.41 5.42
N THR A 20 -9.55 -0.90 5.66
CA THR A 20 -10.34 -1.60 6.69
C THR A 20 -10.11 -0.99 8.07
N ASN A 21 -11.09 -1.13 8.97
CA ASN A 21 -10.98 -0.64 10.34
C ASN A 21 -9.76 -1.29 11.02
N PRO A 22 -8.72 -0.52 11.39
CA PRO A 22 -7.49 -1.09 11.95
C PRO A 22 -7.70 -1.83 13.28
N LYS A 23 -8.79 -1.58 14.00
CA LYS A 23 -9.13 -2.36 15.21
C LYS A 23 -9.39 -3.84 14.93
N LEU A 24 -9.68 -4.19 13.69
CA LEU A 24 -10.01 -5.55 13.27
C LEU A 24 -8.78 -6.32 12.73
N SER A 25 -7.59 -5.69 12.70
CA SER A 25 -6.39 -6.24 12.05
C SER A 25 -5.94 -7.61 12.54
N PHE A 26 -6.39 -8.02 13.72
CA PHE A 26 -6.04 -9.32 14.33
C PHE A 26 -7.23 -10.30 14.33
N SER A 27 -8.19 -10.12 13.41
CA SER A 27 -9.25 -11.08 13.12
C SER A 27 -9.50 -11.14 11.63
N THR A 28 -9.27 -12.32 11.07
CA THR A 28 -9.45 -12.61 9.64
C THR A 28 -10.90 -12.37 9.25
N GLU A 29 -11.87 -12.97 9.96
CA GLU A 29 -13.28 -12.89 9.57
C GLU A 29 -13.83 -11.47 9.75
N ALA A 30 -13.43 -10.76 10.81
CA ALA A 30 -13.88 -9.39 11.01
C ALA A 30 -13.31 -8.43 9.94
N THR A 31 -12.07 -8.65 9.52
CA THR A 31 -11.45 -7.89 8.42
C THR A 31 -12.15 -8.16 7.10
N VAL A 32 -12.43 -9.42 6.76
CA VAL A 32 -13.17 -9.80 5.55
C VAL A 32 -14.56 -9.18 5.53
N ARG A 33 -15.35 -9.33 6.61
CA ARG A 33 -16.70 -8.72 6.69
C ARG A 33 -16.65 -7.21 6.54
N ASN A 34 -15.65 -6.55 7.15
CA ASN A 34 -15.54 -5.11 7.00
C ASN A 34 -15.15 -4.71 5.57
N ALA A 35 -14.26 -5.44 4.91
CA ALA A 35 -13.87 -5.23 3.52
C ALA A 35 -15.07 -5.35 2.58
N GLU A 36 -15.85 -6.43 2.71
CA GLU A 36 -17.04 -6.65 1.89
C GLU A 36 -18.07 -5.55 2.08
N ARG A 37 -18.32 -5.14 3.32
CA ARG A 37 -19.20 -3.99 3.61
C ARG A 37 -18.73 -2.71 2.93
N LEU A 38 -17.41 -2.47 2.85
CA LEU A 38 -16.85 -1.30 2.17
C LEU A 38 -17.04 -1.39 0.65
N VAL A 39 -16.88 -2.58 0.07
CA VAL A 39 -17.16 -2.85 -1.34
C VAL A 39 -18.63 -2.61 -1.64
N THR A 40 -19.55 -3.21 -0.89
CA THR A 40 -21.01 -3.00 -1.05
C THR A 40 -21.36 -1.52 -1.01
N MET A 41 -20.90 -0.78 0.01
CA MET A 41 -21.13 0.66 0.11
C MET A 41 -20.54 1.45 -1.07
N PHE A 42 -19.42 1.00 -1.64
CA PHE A 42 -18.83 1.64 -2.81
C PHE A 42 -19.71 1.42 -4.05
N LYS A 43 -20.13 0.18 -4.30
CA LYS A 43 -21.02 -0.19 -5.41
C LYS A 43 -22.36 0.56 -5.36
N GLU A 44 -22.96 0.66 -4.18
CA GLU A 44 -24.22 1.39 -3.98
C GLU A 44 -24.10 2.89 -4.26
N LEU A 45 -22.93 3.48 -4.04
CA LEU A 45 -22.72 4.93 -4.12
C LEU A 45 -22.11 5.41 -5.43
N VAL A 46 -21.41 4.53 -6.17
CA VAL A 46 -20.74 4.89 -7.42
C VAL A 46 -21.74 5.07 -8.57
N GLY A 47 -22.83 4.30 -8.58
CA GLY A 47 -23.86 4.35 -9.63
C GLY A 47 -23.39 3.78 -10.96
N ASP A 48 -24.17 3.99 -12.02
CA ASP A 48 -23.95 3.36 -13.34
C ASP A 48 -22.89 4.04 -14.21
N GLU A 49 -22.42 5.23 -13.83
CA GLU A 49 -21.51 6.05 -14.65
C GLU A 49 -20.02 5.69 -14.50
N GLU A 50 -19.66 4.92 -13.47
CA GLU A 50 -18.28 4.64 -13.09
C GLU A 50 -18.10 3.15 -12.75
N ASP A 51 -16.91 2.60 -13.03
CA ASP A 51 -16.66 1.16 -12.82
C ASP A 51 -16.61 0.79 -11.33
N GLU A 52 -17.60 0.01 -10.90
CA GLU A 52 -17.77 -0.48 -9.53
C GLU A 52 -16.61 -1.37 -9.03
N ASN A 53 -15.78 -1.89 -9.93
CA ASN A 53 -14.63 -2.73 -9.59
C ASN A 53 -13.37 -1.93 -9.29
N ARG A 54 -13.43 -0.59 -9.32
CA ARG A 54 -12.28 0.30 -9.05
C ARG A 54 -11.97 0.49 -7.57
N ILE A 55 -12.54 -0.29 -6.66
CA ILE A 55 -12.18 -0.27 -5.24
C ILE A 55 -11.11 -1.31 -4.92
N CYS A 56 -10.05 -0.90 -4.23
CA CYS A 56 -9.04 -1.80 -3.66
C CYS A 56 -8.97 -1.64 -2.14
N ILE A 57 -9.06 -2.77 -1.44
CA ILE A 57 -9.16 -2.82 0.02
C ILE A 57 -7.77 -2.87 0.64
N LYS A 58 -7.45 -1.82 1.39
CA LYS A 58 -6.20 -1.69 2.11
C LYS A 58 -6.32 -2.37 3.48
N VAL A 59 -5.44 -3.34 3.75
CA VAL A 59 -5.45 -4.21 4.94
C VAL A 59 -4.08 -4.17 5.63
N PRO A 60 -3.99 -4.02 6.95
CA PRO A 60 -2.72 -4.12 7.69
C PRO A 60 -2.10 -5.51 7.55
N ALA A 61 -0.80 -5.58 7.27
CA ALA A 61 -0.05 -6.82 7.01
C ALA A 61 0.32 -7.56 8.32
N THR A 62 -0.69 -7.84 9.14
CA THR A 62 -0.65 -8.84 10.21
C THR A 62 -0.85 -10.24 9.61
N TRP A 63 -0.70 -11.30 10.42
CA TRP A 63 -0.97 -12.67 9.96
C TRP A 63 -2.42 -12.82 9.48
N GLU A 64 -3.38 -12.44 10.32
CA GLU A 64 -4.82 -12.50 10.06
C GLU A 64 -5.21 -11.55 8.91
N GLY A 65 -4.54 -10.41 8.81
CA GLY A 65 -4.77 -9.45 7.73
C GLY A 65 -4.36 -10.00 6.36
N LEU A 66 -3.23 -10.70 6.27
CA LEU A 66 -2.78 -11.32 5.02
C LEU A 66 -3.59 -12.56 4.66
N GLU A 67 -4.05 -13.33 5.64
CA GLU A 67 -5.05 -14.40 5.42
C GLU A 67 -6.36 -13.82 4.87
N ALA A 68 -6.84 -12.70 5.44
CA ALA A 68 -8.01 -11.99 4.92
C ALA A 68 -7.77 -11.49 3.49
N CYS A 69 -6.57 -11.00 3.17
CA CYS A 69 -6.21 -10.62 1.80
C CYS A 69 -6.33 -11.79 0.83
N GLN A 70 -5.86 -12.99 1.20
CA GLN A 70 -5.96 -14.18 0.37
C GLN A 70 -7.42 -14.55 0.08
N ILE A 71 -8.28 -14.52 1.10
CA ILE A 71 -9.72 -14.78 0.96
C ILE A 71 -10.38 -13.76 0.03
N LEU A 72 -10.09 -12.46 0.21
CA LEU A 72 -10.65 -11.38 -0.60
C LEU A 72 -10.20 -11.47 -2.06
N GLN A 73 -8.92 -11.76 -2.31
CA GLN A 73 -8.39 -11.98 -3.66
C GLN A 73 -9.04 -13.17 -4.35
N ALA A 74 -9.27 -14.28 -3.63
CA ALA A 74 -10.00 -15.43 -4.16
C ALA A 74 -11.46 -15.10 -4.53
N ARG A 75 -12.04 -14.05 -3.94
CA ARG A 75 -13.36 -13.51 -4.26
C ARG A 75 -13.32 -12.41 -5.33
N GLY A 76 -12.16 -12.15 -5.94
CA GLY A 76 -11.99 -11.10 -6.95
C GLY A 76 -11.97 -9.68 -6.39
N ILE A 77 -11.79 -9.51 -5.08
CA ILE A 77 -11.68 -8.19 -4.44
C ILE A 77 -10.19 -7.81 -4.39
N PRO A 78 -9.77 -6.72 -5.07
CA PRO A 78 -8.39 -6.25 -5.05
C PRO A 78 -7.98 -5.81 -3.64
N THR A 79 -6.74 -6.09 -3.24
CA THR A 79 -6.23 -5.78 -1.90
C THR A 79 -4.85 -5.12 -1.92
N LEU A 80 -4.63 -4.25 -0.93
CA LEU A 80 -3.33 -3.63 -0.66
C LEU A 80 -2.88 -4.03 0.74
N ALA A 81 -1.73 -4.69 0.88
CA ALA A 81 -1.12 -4.92 2.18
C ALA A 81 -0.36 -3.66 2.64
N THR A 82 -0.68 -3.12 3.82
CA THR A 82 -0.05 -1.93 4.40
C THR A 82 0.62 -2.25 5.73
N THR A 83 1.24 -1.26 6.39
CA THR A 83 1.94 -1.42 7.68
C THR A 83 3.01 -2.51 7.61
N MET A 84 3.77 -2.48 6.53
CA MET A 84 4.84 -3.45 6.28
C MET A 84 6.19 -2.82 6.61
N PHE A 85 6.97 -3.55 7.40
CA PHE A 85 8.22 -3.13 8.00
C PHE A 85 9.35 -4.14 7.76
N CYS A 86 9.03 -5.34 7.28
CA CYS A 86 10.00 -6.40 7.01
C CYS A 86 9.74 -7.14 5.70
N MET A 87 10.71 -7.95 5.26
CA MET A 87 10.65 -8.69 3.99
C MET A 87 9.69 -9.87 4.06
N GLU A 88 9.51 -10.45 5.24
CA GLU A 88 8.60 -11.57 5.51
C GLU A 88 7.16 -11.17 5.24
N GLN A 89 6.75 -9.97 5.68
CA GLN A 89 5.44 -9.41 5.33
C GLN A 89 5.27 -9.23 3.82
N ALA A 90 6.34 -8.85 3.10
CA ALA A 90 6.30 -8.69 1.65
C ALA A 90 6.20 -10.03 0.91
N ALA A 91 6.91 -11.06 1.39
CA ALA A 91 6.81 -12.41 0.86
C ALA A 91 5.39 -12.96 1.07
N LEU A 92 4.87 -12.87 2.29
CA LEU A 92 3.51 -13.32 2.62
C LEU A 92 2.43 -12.54 1.83
N ALA A 93 2.60 -11.23 1.65
CA ALA A 93 1.68 -10.45 0.82
C ALA A 93 1.70 -10.88 -0.65
N ALA A 94 2.86 -11.28 -1.17
CA ALA A 94 2.96 -11.85 -2.51
C ALA A 94 2.28 -13.23 -2.60
N GLU A 95 2.46 -14.09 -1.59
CA GLU A 95 1.79 -15.39 -1.51
C GLU A 95 0.26 -15.27 -1.37
N ALA A 96 -0.21 -14.29 -0.59
CA ALA A 96 -1.62 -13.91 -0.48
C ALA A 96 -2.18 -13.23 -1.74
N ARG A 97 -1.35 -13.04 -2.77
CA ARG A 97 -1.70 -12.45 -4.07
C ARG A 97 -2.26 -11.03 -3.98
N CYS A 98 -1.77 -10.23 -3.02
CA CYS A 98 -2.17 -8.83 -2.90
C CYS A 98 -1.91 -8.06 -4.20
N THR A 99 -2.89 -7.26 -4.64
CA THR A 99 -2.79 -6.37 -5.81
C THR A 99 -1.66 -5.35 -5.61
N TYR A 100 -1.54 -4.83 -4.39
CA TYR A 100 -0.54 -3.82 -4.03
C TYR A 100 0.11 -4.11 -2.68
N ILE A 101 1.26 -3.49 -2.45
CA ILE A 101 1.89 -3.37 -1.14
C ILE A 101 2.27 -1.93 -0.84
N ALA A 102 2.29 -1.58 0.45
CA ALA A 102 2.73 -0.29 0.95
C ALA A 102 3.73 -0.47 2.11
N PRO A 103 5.01 -0.81 1.81
CA PRO A 103 6.07 -0.81 2.79
C PRO A 103 6.40 0.61 3.25
N TYR A 104 6.64 0.75 4.54
CA TYR A 104 6.95 2.04 5.16
C TYR A 104 8.44 2.36 4.97
N VAL A 105 8.74 3.50 4.37
CA VAL A 105 10.12 3.92 4.00
C VAL A 105 10.76 4.79 5.10
N ASN A 106 10.07 5.02 6.21
CA ASN A 106 10.62 5.80 7.32
C ASN A 106 11.69 4.99 8.06
N GLU A 107 12.45 5.65 8.93
CA GLU A 107 13.38 4.95 9.81
C GLU A 107 12.59 3.99 10.71
N LEU A 108 12.82 2.68 10.58
CA LEU A 108 12.07 1.63 11.29
C LEU A 108 11.93 1.89 12.79
N ARG A 109 12.99 2.41 13.43
CA ARG A 109 13.01 2.73 14.86
C ARG A 109 11.88 3.68 15.29
N VAL A 110 11.46 4.62 14.45
CA VAL A 110 10.40 5.59 14.78
C VAL A 110 9.03 4.93 14.98
N HIS A 111 8.88 3.68 14.56
CA HIS A 111 7.64 2.92 14.70
C HIS A 111 7.59 2.08 15.99
N PHE A 112 8.73 1.82 16.63
CA PHE A 112 8.83 0.93 17.79
C PHE A 112 9.34 1.63 19.05
N ASP A 113 10.14 2.68 18.88
CA ASP A 113 10.78 3.41 19.96
C ASP A 113 10.02 4.73 20.22
N LYS A 114 9.43 4.83 21.42
CA LYS A 114 8.64 6.00 21.83
C LYS A 114 9.49 7.27 21.91
N GLU A 115 10.78 7.14 22.24
CA GLU A 115 11.71 8.28 22.25
C GLU A 115 11.98 8.75 20.82
N CYS A 116 12.21 7.81 19.89
CA CYS A 116 12.36 8.12 18.45
C CYS A 116 11.12 8.80 17.83
N ALA A 117 9.92 8.50 18.31
CA ALA A 117 8.67 9.05 17.77
C ALA A 117 8.54 10.58 17.95
N GLN A 118 9.14 11.15 19.00
CA GLN A 118 9.19 12.60 19.23
C GLN A 118 10.07 13.34 18.21
N TYR A 119 11.03 12.66 17.57
CA TYR A 119 11.94 13.25 16.59
C TYR A 119 11.32 13.46 15.20
N ALA A 120 10.02 13.22 15.02
CA ALA A 120 9.33 13.48 13.75
C ALA A 120 9.26 14.97 13.36
N ASN A 121 9.64 15.89 14.26
CA ASN A 121 9.74 17.34 14.00
C ASN A 121 11.09 17.75 13.37
N PHE A 122 11.55 17.02 12.34
CA PHE A 122 12.93 17.14 11.82
C PHE A 122 13.04 17.90 10.49
N LEU A 123 12.23 18.94 10.29
CA LEU A 123 12.36 19.79 9.10
C LEU A 123 13.49 20.84 9.20
N VAL A 124 14.23 20.91 10.32
CA VAL A 124 15.12 22.06 10.60
C VAL A 124 16.62 21.71 10.77
N ARG A 125 17.05 20.46 10.94
CA ARG A 125 18.48 20.12 11.10
C ARG A 125 18.87 18.84 10.38
N GLY A 126 20.13 18.75 9.92
CA GLY A 126 20.64 17.65 9.09
C GLY A 126 20.54 16.28 9.76
N LEU A 127 20.33 15.24 8.94
CA LEU A 127 20.18 13.84 9.40
C LEU A 127 21.49 13.29 9.96
N THR A 128 21.40 12.52 11.05
CA THR A 128 22.56 11.78 11.60
C THR A 128 22.93 10.58 10.72
N LYS A 129 24.17 10.07 10.83
CA LYS A 129 24.63 8.87 10.11
C LYS A 129 23.80 7.61 10.41
N ALA A 130 23.17 7.53 11.59
CA ALA A 130 22.28 6.43 11.95
C ALA A 130 20.95 6.53 11.19
N GLN A 131 20.37 7.74 11.12
CA GLN A 131 19.13 8.01 10.38
C GLN A 131 19.31 7.80 8.87
N VAL A 132 20.46 8.16 8.31
CA VAL A 132 20.81 7.88 6.90
C VAL A 132 20.87 6.38 6.64
N ARG A 133 21.47 5.60 7.54
CA ARG A 133 21.52 4.12 7.44
C ARG A 133 20.14 3.49 7.58
N GLY A 134 19.32 3.95 8.53
CA GLY A 134 17.93 3.49 8.69
C GLY A 134 17.08 3.72 7.45
N ARG A 135 17.24 4.88 6.79
CA ARG A 135 16.60 5.16 5.49
C ARG A 135 17.12 4.28 4.36
N ALA A 136 18.40 3.91 4.37
CA ALA A 136 18.94 3.00 3.36
C ALA A 136 18.32 1.59 3.46
N GLN A 137 18.10 1.10 4.68
CA GLN A 137 17.45 -0.19 4.93
C GLN A 137 15.99 -0.19 4.48
N SER A 138 15.24 0.87 4.77
CA SER A 138 13.83 0.99 4.34
C SER A 138 13.68 1.15 2.82
N ILE A 139 14.62 1.85 2.16
CA ILE A 139 14.71 1.90 0.69
C ILE A 139 15.05 0.51 0.11
N GLN A 140 15.92 -0.25 0.76
CA GLN A 140 16.26 -1.61 0.34
C GLN A 140 15.07 -2.56 0.48
N LEU A 141 14.33 -2.47 1.60
CA LEU A 141 13.06 -3.18 1.79
C LEU A 141 12.11 -2.88 0.64
N LEU A 142 11.87 -1.60 0.34
CA LEU A 142 10.98 -1.18 -0.74
C LEU A 142 11.38 -1.79 -2.10
N ARG A 143 12.67 -1.76 -2.44
CA ARG A 143 13.17 -2.32 -3.71
C ARG A 143 12.95 -3.82 -3.78
N ARG A 144 13.39 -4.55 -2.76
CA ARG A 144 13.28 -6.02 -2.73
C ARG A 144 11.83 -6.50 -2.67
N SER A 145 10.98 -5.81 -1.92
CA SER A 145 9.56 -6.14 -1.85
C SER A 145 8.86 -5.99 -3.21
N ALA A 146 9.26 -4.98 -4.00
CA ALA A 146 8.73 -4.80 -5.33
C ALA A 146 9.20 -5.87 -6.33
N GLU A 147 10.47 -6.26 -6.24
CA GLU A 147 11.02 -7.37 -7.04
C GLU A 147 10.27 -8.68 -6.75
N LEU A 148 9.98 -8.98 -5.48
CA LEU A 148 9.23 -10.18 -5.09
C LEU A 148 7.83 -10.23 -5.69
N LEU A 149 7.07 -9.14 -5.60
CA LEU A 149 5.73 -9.09 -6.20
C LEU A 149 5.79 -9.21 -7.73
N TYR A 150 6.76 -8.57 -8.37
CA TYR A 150 6.92 -8.69 -9.81
C TYR A 150 7.20 -10.15 -10.23
N GLN A 151 8.09 -10.83 -9.52
CA GLN A 151 8.38 -12.25 -9.76
C GLN A 151 7.16 -13.14 -9.53
N ASN A 152 6.36 -12.86 -8.49
CA ASN A 152 5.13 -13.62 -8.23
C ASN A 152 4.11 -13.43 -9.36
N LYS A 153 3.94 -12.19 -9.87
CA LYS A 153 3.08 -11.92 -11.03
C LYS A 153 3.54 -12.66 -12.29
N CYS A 154 4.84 -12.68 -12.57
CA CYS A 154 5.37 -13.43 -13.72
C CYS A 154 5.05 -14.93 -13.64
N LYS A 155 4.98 -15.49 -12.43
CA LYS A 155 4.58 -16.88 -12.20
C LYS A 155 3.06 -17.08 -12.24
N ASN A 156 2.28 -16.04 -11.91
CA ASN A 156 0.82 -16.07 -11.79
C ASN A 156 0.18 -14.89 -12.55
N PRO A 157 0.08 -14.96 -13.89
CA PRO A 157 -0.29 -13.81 -14.73
C PRO A 157 -1.73 -13.30 -14.51
N ASP A 158 -2.65 -14.14 -14.05
CA ASP A 158 -4.05 -13.78 -13.75
C ASP A 158 -4.21 -12.93 -12.48
N THR A 159 -3.11 -12.67 -11.74
CA THR A 159 -3.14 -11.86 -10.53
C THR A 159 -3.00 -10.37 -10.87
N GLY A 160 -4.03 -9.58 -10.57
CA GLY A 160 -4.14 -8.16 -10.90
C GLY A 160 -3.13 -7.21 -10.23
N GLY A 161 -2.01 -7.70 -9.69
CA GLY A 161 -1.08 -6.87 -8.92
C GLY A 161 -0.07 -6.09 -9.75
N LEU A 162 0.16 -4.83 -9.42
CA LEU A 162 1.28 -4.04 -9.94
C LEU A 162 2.12 -3.61 -8.73
N ALA A 163 3.29 -4.24 -8.55
CA ALA A 163 4.30 -3.68 -7.66
C ALA A 163 4.79 -2.38 -8.25
N HIS A 164 4.48 -1.31 -7.54
CA HIS A 164 4.71 0.01 -8.04
C HIS A 164 5.73 0.76 -7.17
N VAL A 165 6.85 1.21 -7.77
CA VAL A 165 7.98 1.88 -7.09
C VAL A 165 8.30 3.23 -7.73
N TYR A 166 8.23 4.32 -6.95
CA TYR A 166 8.63 5.66 -7.41
C TYR A 166 10.13 5.82 -7.26
N ARG A 167 10.80 6.18 -8.37
CA ARG A 167 12.15 6.74 -8.37
C ARG A 167 12.06 8.17 -8.90
N ARG A 168 12.70 9.12 -8.21
CA ARG A 168 12.77 10.54 -8.63
C ARG A 168 13.49 10.65 -9.99
N ARG A 169 12.96 11.54 -10.84
CA ARG A 169 13.35 11.87 -12.22
C ARG A 169 14.87 11.83 -12.48
N ASP A 170 15.24 11.04 -13.51
CA ASP A 170 16.24 11.28 -14.59
C ASP A 170 16.81 9.93 -15.06
N ALA A 171 16.96 9.58 -16.34
CA ALA A 171 16.33 9.92 -17.61
C ALA A 171 16.72 8.79 -18.59
N ALA A 172 15.82 8.44 -19.50
CA ALA A 172 16.08 7.84 -20.82
C ALA A 172 16.46 6.34 -21.01
N ARG A 173 17.17 5.60 -20.16
CA ARG A 173 17.53 4.19 -20.53
C ARG A 173 17.66 3.21 -19.36
N ARG A 174 16.62 2.41 -19.14
CA ARG A 174 16.65 0.91 -19.07
C ARG A 174 15.33 0.33 -18.53
N ARG A 175 14.55 -0.21 -19.48
CA ARG A 175 13.53 -1.28 -19.40
C ARG A 175 12.37 -1.13 -18.41
N ALA A 176 11.30 -0.55 -18.96
CA ALA A 176 9.87 -0.79 -18.68
C ALA A 176 9.54 -2.01 -17.81
N ALA A 177 9.07 -1.77 -16.57
CA ALA A 177 8.28 -2.73 -15.76
C ALA A 177 7.79 -2.13 -14.41
N TYR A 178 8.26 -0.95 -13.98
CA TYR A 178 7.95 -0.40 -12.66
C TYR A 178 7.26 0.96 -12.77
N HIS A 179 5.92 0.99 -12.77
CA HIS A 179 5.17 2.26 -12.69
C HIS A 179 4.66 2.53 -11.25
N ARG A 180 4.12 3.72 -10.94
CA ARG A 180 3.16 4.27 -9.91
C ARG A 180 3.06 3.84 -8.41
N LEU A 181 4.01 4.18 -7.55
CA LEU A 181 3.96 3.88 -6.09
C LEU A 181 2.93 4.69 -5.29
N ALA A 182 2.28 4.08 -4.29
CA ALA A 182 1.49 4.79 -3.28
C ALA A 182 2.37 5.18 -2.07
N VAL A 183 2.95 6.39 -2.07
CA VAL A 183 3.56 6.95 -0.84
C VAL A 183 2.46 7.64 -0.05
N THR A 184 2.32 7.35 1.23
CA THR A 184 1.64 8.24 2.18
C THR A 184 2.42 9.55 2.27
N ALA A 185 2.03 10.55 1.47
CA ALA A 185 2.68 11.85 1.42
C ALA A 185 2.42 12.64 2.73
N LYS A 186 3.32 12.53 3.70
CA LYS A 186 3.46 13.58 4.72
C LYS A 186 4.33 14.68 4.11
N GLY A 187 3.72 15.57 3.33
CA GLY A 187 4.42 16.72 2.71
C GLY A 187 4.03 17.05 1.27
N ALA A 188 2.76 16.91 0.89
CA ALA A 188 2.27 17.55 -0.34
C ALA A 188 2.34 19.08 -0.16
N ARG A 189 3.34 19.73 -0.76
CA ARG A 189 3.21 21.16 -1.08
C ARG A 189 2.18 21.24 -2.19
N TYR A 190 1.01 21.79 -1.87
CA TYR A 190 0.05 22.23 -2.87
C TYR A 190 0.72 23.37 -3.66
N ASN A 191 0.84 23.21 -4.97
CA ASN A 191 0.96 24.38 -5.84
C ASN A 191 -0.43 25.02 -5.84
N ALA A 192 -0.58 26.09 -5.07
CA ALA A 192 -1.66 27.04 -5.29
C ALA A 192 -1.43 27.65 -6.68
N GLY A 193 -2.39 27.44 -7.57
CA GLY A 193 -2.58 28.33 -8.71
C GLY A 193 -3.17 29.66 -8.24
#